data_AF-A0A382UWN7-F1
#
_entry.id   AF-A0A382UWN7-F1
#
_cell.length_a   1.000
_cell.length_b   1.000
_cell.length_c   1.000
_cell.angle_alpha   90.00
_cell.angle_beta   90.00
_cell.angle_gamma   90.00
#
_symmetry.space_group_name_H-M   'P 1'
#
loop_
_entity.id
_entity.type
_entity.pdbx_description
1 polymer ?
#
loop_
_entity_poly.entity_id
_entity_poly.type
_entity_poly.pdbx_seq_one_letter_code
_entity_poly.pdbx_strand_id
1 'polypeptide(L)'
;VGLTISSDTLKLNPAINYTGTAKITVVVSDNALADTTSFTFKVINVNDAPVIVAVATDTTYEDTDGKALKLSASDIDGDALTYSAVSDTSGLTVTISYDTLRLKPVADYFGTSSVKAFVSDGQLKDSTAFSFTVLNVQDAPYAFDWLSTASDSINITQSNLT
;
A
#
# COMPACT_ATOMS: atom_id res chain seq x y z
N VAL A 1 -6.95 29.41 -14.25
CA VAL A 1 -5.94 30.22 -13.54
C VAL A 1 -6.65 31.44 -12.97
N GLY A 2 -6.63 31.63 -11.65
CA GLY A 2 -7.12 32.87 -11.04
C GLY A 2 -6.20 34.03 -11.41
N LEU A 3 -6.78 35.18 -11.73
CA LEU A 3 -6.07 36.39 -12.12
C LEU A 3 -6.42 37.51 -11.15
N THR A 4 -5.41 38.20 -10.63
CA THR A 4 -5.62 39.46 -9.92
C THR A 4 -4.65 40.51 -10.45
N ILE A 5 -5.12 41.75 -10.50
CA ILE A 5 -4.33 42.92 -10.90
C ILE A 5 -4.29 43.85 -9.69
N SER A 6 -3.10 44.31 -9.32
CA SER A 6 -2.89 45.32 -8.30
C SER A 6 -1.90 46.34 -8.86
N SER A 7 -2.35 47.57 -9.06
CA SER A 7 -1.64 48.61 -9.83
C SER A 7 -1.12 48.08 -11.18
N ASP A 8 0.19 47.98 -11.29
CA ASP A 8 1.02 47.56 -12.41
C ASP A 8 1.44 46.08 -12.31
N THR A 9 1.01 45.37 -11.28
CA THR A 9 1.36 43.97 -11.03
C THR A 9 0.22 43.03 -11.40
N LEU A 10 0.47 42.15 -12.38
CA LEU A 10 -0.39 41.01 -12.71
C LEU A 10 0.05 39.79 -11.88
N LYS A 11 -0.86 39.22 -11.09
CA LYS A 11 -0.63 37.98 -10.33
C LYS A 11 -1.43 36.83 -10.93
N LEU A 12 -0.73 35.72 -11.18
CA LEU A 12 -1.30 34.47 -11.69
C LEU A 12 -1.34 33.44 -10.57
N ASN A 13 -2.53 32.97 -10.22
CA ASN A 13 -2.76 31.98 -9.18
C ASN A 13 -3.45 30.75 -9.79
N PRO A 14 -2.69 29.75 -10.27
CA PRO A 14 -3.26 28.45 -10.62
C PRO A 14 -4.04 27.84 -9.46
N ALA A 15 -5.07 27.07 -9.76
CA ALA A 15 -5.70 26.22 -8.74
C ALA A 15 -4.71 25.14 -8.31
N ILE A 16 -4.86 24.62 -7.09
CA ILE A 16 -4.10 23.45 -6.64
C ILE A 16 -4.32 22.29 -7.63
N ASN A 17 -3.24 21.57 -7.95
CA ASN A 17 -3.19 20.44 -8.89
C ASN A 17 -3.61 20.77 -10.34
N TYR A 18 -3.61 22.05 -10.72
CA TYR A 18 -3.83 22.44 -12.11
C TYR A 18 -2.54 22.27 -12.93
N THR A 19 -2.62 21.48 -14.00
CA THR A 19 -1.60 21.39 -15.04
C THR A 19 -2.18 21.84 -16.37
N GLY A 20 -1.42 22.63 -17.14
CA GLY A 20 -1.84 23.02 -18.49
C GLY A 20 -1.35 24.38 -18.93
N THR A 21 -1.90 24.84 -20.05
CA THR A 21 -1.55 26.13 -20.67
C THR A 21 -2.75 27.07 -20.65
N ALA A 22 -2.49 28.36 -20.48
CA ALA A 22 -3.48 29.43 -20.55
C ALA A 22 -2.94 30.56 -21.43
N LYS A 23 -3.76 31.07 -22.36
CA LYS A 23 -3.46 32.31 -23.07
C LYS A 23 -3.94 33.48 -22.23
N ILE A 24 -3.01 34.33 -21.81
CA ILE A 24 -3.32 35.55 -21.05
C ILE A 24 -3.32 36.72 -22.03
N THR A 25 -4.39 37.51 -21.99
CA THR A 25 -4.52 38.74 -22.80
C THR A 25 -4.57 39.92 -21.84
N VAL A 26 -3.66 40.87 -22.01
CA VAL A 26 -3.55 42.08 -21.19
C VAL A 26 -3.98 43.26 -22.05
N VAL A 27 -4.91 44.04 -21.53
CA VAL A 27 -5.42 45.26 -22.18
C VAL A 27 -5.01 46.44 -21.32
N VAL A 28 -4.39 47.45 -21.93
CA VAL A 28 -4.10 48.74 -21.31
C VAL A 28 -4.91 49.82 -22.01
N SER A 29 -5.46 50.77 -21.27
CA SER A 29 -6.26 51.87 -21.81
C SER A 29 -6.08 53.14 -20.99
N ASP A 30 -6.13 54.28 -21.67
CA ASP A 30 -6.21 55.61 -21.08
C ASP A 30 -7.67 56.13 -20.98
N ASN A 31 -8.64 55.23 -21.13
CA ASN A 31 -10.09 55.49 -21.28
C ASN A 31 -10.49 56.17 -22.60
N ALA A 32 -9.59 56.33 -23.56
CA ALA A 32 -9.89 56.81 -24.91
C ALA A 32 -9.44 55.81 -25.98
N LEU A 33 -8.20 55.34 -25.90
CA LEU A 33 -7.60 54.31 -26.74
C LEU A 33 -7.21 53.11 -25.87
N ALA A 34 -7.04 51.95 -26.51
CA ALA A 34 -6.58 50.73 -25.86
C ALA A 34 -5.53 50.04 -26.71
N ASP A 35 -4.59 49.39 -26.05
CA ASP A 35 -3.61 48.50 -26.66
C ASP A 35 -3.66 47.13 -25.98
N THR A 36 -3.31 46.07 -26.71
CA THR A 36 -3.47 44.69 -26.26
C THR A 36 -2.21 43.88 -26.57
N THR A 37 -1.76 43.12 -25.57
CA THR A 37 -0.73 42.10 -25.75
C THR A 37 -1.21 40.75 -25.22
N SER A 38 -0.61 39.67 -25.68
CA SER A 38 -0.92 38.33 -25.18
C SER A 38 0.31 37.45 -25.06
N PHE A 39 0.31 36.60 -24.05
CA PHE A 39 1.36 35.62 -23.82
C PHE A 39 0.76 34.29 -23.34
N THR A 40 1.51 33.20 -23.54
CA THR A 40 1.14 31.88 -23.06
C THR A 40 1.76 31.64 -21.68
N PHE A 41 0.93 31.30 -20.71
CA PHE A 41 1.34 30.87 -19.39
C PHE A 41 1.20 29.35 -19.29
N LYS A 42 2.30 28.65 -18.99
CA LYS A 42 2.32 27.19 -18.83
C LYS A 42 2.55 26.85 -17.36
N VAL A 43 1.64 26.07 -16.80
CA VAL A 43 1.82 25.43 -15.48
C VAL A 43 2.32 24.02 -15.74
N ILE A 44 3.53 23.75 -15.23
CA ILE A 44 4.14 22.42 -15.28
C ILE A 44 3.62 21.59 -14.11
N ASN A 45 3.42 20.29 -14.32
CA ASN A 45 3.10 19.41 -13.20
C ASN A 45 4.32 19.29 -12.28
N VAL A 46 4.05 19.06 -11.00
CA VAL A 46 5.04 18.64 -10.01
C VAL A 46 4.47 17.36 -9.44
N ASN A 47 5.26 16.29 -9.50
CA ASN A 47 4.82 14.97 -9.06
C ASN A 47 4.44 15.00 -7.58
N ASP A 48 3.20 14.62 -7.28
CA ASP A 48 2.70 14.36 -5.94
C ASP A 48 2.88 12.87 -5.62
N ALA A 49 2.96 12.52 -4.33
CA ALA A 49 3.04 11.11 -3.96
C ALA A 49 1.67 10.43 -4.08
N PRO A 50 1.63 9.12 -4.41
CA PRO A 50 0.40 8.36 -4.34
C PRO A 50 -0.10 8.30 -2.89
N VAL A 51 -1.40 8.09 -2.71
CA VAL A 51 -2.05 7.96 -1.39
C VAL A 51 -2.67 6.57 -1.28
N ILE A 52 -2.19 5.75 -0.35
CA ILE A 52 -2.75 4.40 -0.10
C ILE A 52 -3.88 4.44 0.93
N VAL A 53 -4.95 3.70 0.65
CA VAL A 53 -6.08 3.55 1.58
C VAL A 53 -5.67 2.65 2.74
N ALA A 54 -6.04 3.04 3.96
CA ALA A 54 -5.78 2.24 5.15
C ALA A 54 -6.44 0.86 5.05
N VAL A 55 -5.70 -0.18 5.44
CA VAL A 55 -6.18 -1.56 5.47
C VAL A 55 -6.64 -1.89 6.90
N ALA A 56 -7.81 -2.51 7.03
CA ALA A 56 -8.31 -2.95 8.34
C ALA A 56 -7.51 -4.15 8.85
N THR A 57 -7.45 -4.30 10.17
CA THR A 57 -6.93 -5.53 10.79
C THR A 57 -7.80 -6.72 10.40
N ASP A 58 -7.19 -7.88 10.21
CA ASP A 58 -7.92 -9.09 9.85
C ASP A 58 -7.31 -10.35 10.49
N THR A 59 -8.02 -11.46 10.42
CA THR A 59 -7.62 -12.74 11.02
C THR A 59 -7.84 -13.92 10.07
N THR A 60 -7.10 -15.00 10.28
CA THR A 60 -7.34 -16.31 9.63
C THR A 60 -6.94 -17.44 10.58
N TYR A 61 -7.20 -18.68 10.23
CA TYR A 61 -6.68 -19.86 10.94
C TYR A 61 -5.38 -20.35 10.30
N GLU A 62 -4.49 -20.96 11.10
CA GLU A 62 -3.17 -21.43 10.62
C GLU A 62 -3.25 -22.52 9.54
N ASP A 63 -4.27 -23.38 9.60
CA ASP A 63 -4.52 -24.45 8.63
C ASP A 63 -5.36 -24.01 7.43
N THR A 64 -5.10 -22.81 6.91
CA THR A 64 -5.82 -22.27 5.75
C THR A 64 -4.86 -21.85 4.65
N ASP A 65 -5.38 -21.71 3.44
CA ASP A 65 -4.64 -21.04 2.35
C ASP A 65 -4.44 -19.53 2.57
N GLY A 66 -4.87 -19.02 3.73
CA GLY A 66 -4.77 -17.62 4.11
C GLY A 66 -5.84 -16.75 3.47
N LYS A 67 -5.49 -15.49 3.19
CA LYS A 67 -6.40 -14.47 2.68
C LYS A 67 -5.81 -13.67 1.53
N ALA A 68 -6.70 -13.18 0.67
CA ALA A 68 -6.38 -12.21 -0.35
C ALA A 68 -7.10 -10.89 -0.04
N LEU A 69 -6.36 -9.79 -0.05
CA LEU A 69 -6.84 -8.43 0.21
C LEU A 69 -6.56 -7.59 -1.04
N LYS A 70 -7.55 -6.85 -1.49
CA LYS A 70 -7.36 -5.87 -2.56
C LYS A 70 -6.94 -4.54 -1.96
N LEU A 71 -5.73 -4.09 -2.27
CA LEU A 71 -5.25 -2.76 -1.92
C LEU A 71 -5.89 -1.71 -2.84
N SER A 72 -5.98 -0.49 -2.33
CA SER A 72 -6.48 0.65 -3.10
C SER A 72 -5.60 1.85 -2.81
N ALA A 73 -5.27 2.59 -3.86
CA ALA A 73 -4.55 3.84 -3.78
C ALA A 73 -4.99 4.76 -4.93
N SER A 74 -4.72 6.04 -4.78
CA SER A 74 -4.96 7.06 -5.80
C SER A 74 -3.73 7.93 -5.97
N ASP A 75 -3.55 8.43 -7.18
CA ASP A 75 -2.53 9.41 -7.50
C ASP A 75 -3.19 10.58 -8.24
N ILE A 76 -2.87 11.80 -7.81
CA ILE A 76 -3.54 13.01 -8.32
C ILE A 76 -3.05 13.39 -9.72
N ASP A 77 -1.79 13.05 -10.06
CA ASP A 77 -1.20 13.25 -11.38
C ASP A 77 -1.65 12.17 -12.37
N GLY A 78 -2.18 11.05 -11.85
CA GLY A 78 -2.68 9.93 -12.64
C GLY A 78 -1.57 8.95 -13.04
N ASP A 79 -0.47 8.95 -12.30
CA ASP A 79 0.67 8.08 -12.56
C ASP A 79 0.35 6.61 -12.27
N ALA A 80 1.06 5.72 -12.97
CA ALA A 80 0.85 4.27 -12.85
C ALA A 80 1.39 3.76 -11.51
N LEU A 81 0.55 3.01 -10.79
CA LEU A 81 0.87 2.56 -9.43
C LEU A 81 1.42 1.14 -9.38
N THR A 82 2.44 0.98 -8.55
CA THR A 82 3.04 -0.32 -8.19
C THR A 82 2.93 -0.55 -6.70
N TYR A 83 2.66 -1.79 -6.30
CA TYR A 83 2.46 -2.14 -4.89
C TYR A 83 3.53 -3.14 -4.43
N SER A 84 3.88 -3.04 -3.16
CA SER A 84 4.70 -4.06 -2.47
C SER A 84 4.27 -4.18 -1.02
N ALA A 85 4.62 -5.28 -0.36
CA ALA A 85 4.29 -5.48 1.06
C ALA A 85 5.30 -6.39 1.74
N VAL A 86 5.42 -6.24 3.06
CA VAL A 86 6.27 -7.06 3.92
C VAL A 86 5.55 -7.38 5.23
N SER A 87 5.88 -8.52 5.82
CA SER A 87 5.53 -8.88 7.19
C SER A 87 6.74 -8.66 8.09
N ASP A 88 6.51 -8.27 9.34
CA ASP A 88 7.54 -8.19 10.39
C ASP A 88 7.96 -9.57 10.92
N THR A 89 7.16 -10.61 10.70
CA THR A 89 7.46 -11.99 11.06
C THR A 89 7.66 -12.87 9.84
N SER A 90 8.43 -13.94 10.00
CA SER A 90 8.56 -15.01 8.99
C SER A 90 7.42 -16.04 9.04
N GLY A 91 6.54 -15.97 10.04
CA GLY A 91 5.39 -16.88 10.18
C GLY A 91 4.25 -16.58 9.21
N LEU A 92 4.30 -15.43 8.53
CA LEU A 92 3.33 -15.02 7.53
C LEU A 92 4.02 -14.77 6.19
N THR A 93 3.71 -15.59 5.19
CA THR A 93 4.14 -15.38 3.82
C THR A 93 3.32 -14.27 3.18
N VAL A 94 4.00 -13.23 2.70
CA VAL A 94 3.39 -12.07 2.05
C VAL A 94 3.81 -12.04 0.59
N THR A 95 2.83 -12.05 -0.31
CA THR A 95 3.07 -11.89 -1.75
C THR A 95 2.10 -10.87 -2.33
N ILE A 96 2.50 -10.22 -3.43
CA ILE A 96 1.64 -9.25 -4.11
C ILE A 96 1.63 -9.51 -5.61
N SER A 97 0.45 -9.36 -6.20
CA SER A 97 0.27 -9.39 -7.65
C SER A 97 -0.67 -8.25 -8.02
N TYR A 98 -0.13 -7.27 -8.75
CA TYR A 98 -0.82 -5.98 -8.99
C TYR A 98 -1.25 -5.33 -7.67
N ASP A 99 -2.56 -5.17 -7.46
CA ASP A 99 -3.16 -4.60 -6.25
C ASP A 99 -3.61 -5.68 -5.24
N THR A 100 -3.40 -6.96 -5.54
CA THR A 100 -3.86 -8.06 -4.70
C THR A 100 -2.74 -8.56 -3.80
N LEU A 101 -2.88 -8.28 -2.51
CA LEU A 101 -2.02 -8.74 -1.42
C LEU A 101 -2.50 -10.12 -0.94
N ARG A 102 -1.63 -11.12 -0.95
CA ARG A 102 -1.88 -12.46 -0.41
C ARG A 102 -1.08 -12.67 0.87
N LEU A 103 -1.78 -13.09 1.91
CA LEU A 103 -1.26 -13.38 3.24
C LEU A 103 -1.52 -14.85 3.53
N LYS A 104 -0.46 -15.66 3.59
CA LYS A 104 -0.58 -17.10 3.86
C LYS A 104 0.23 -17.45 5.10
N PRO A 105 -0.39 -17.97 6.17
CA PRO A 105 0.35 -18.50 7.31
C PRO A 105 1.33 -19.59 6.87
N VAL A 106 2.50 -19.62 7.49
CA VAL A 106 3.37 -20.79 7.46
C VAL A 106 2.72 -21.87 8.32
N ALA A 107 2.96 -23.15 7.98
CA ALA A 107 2.44 -24.27 8.76
C ALA A 107 2.77 -24.12 10.25
N ASP A 108 1.79 -24.43 11.10
CA ASP A 108 1.84 -24.37 12.56
C ASP A 108 2.16 -22.97 13.15
N TYR A 109 2.05 -21.90 12.35
CA TYR A 109 2.19 -20.54 12.85
C TYR A 109 0.85 -19.98 13.32
N PHE A 110 0.77 -19.74 14.63
CA PHE A 110 -0.25 -18.90 15.26
C PHE A 110 0.40 -17.67 15.91
N GLY A 111 -0.31 -16.54 15.90
CA GLY A 111 0.21 -15.27 16.42
C GLY A 111 -0.25 -14.06 15.63
N THR A 112 0.27 -12.89 15.95
CA THR A 112 -0.03 -11.65 15.22
C THR A 112 1.21 -11.15 14.49
N SER A 113 1.05 -10.80 13.22
CA SER A 113 2.06 -10.13 12.40
C SER A 113 1.62 -8.71 12.07
N SER A 114 2.56 -7.77 12.03
CA SER A 114 2.37 -6.46 11.43
C SER A 114 2.74 -6.51 9.95
N VAL A 115 1.76 -6.25 9.08
CA VAL A 115 1.98 -6.18 7.63
C VAL A 115 2.05 -4.72 7.21
N LYS A 116 3.14 -4.35 6.53
CA LYS A 116 3.30 -3.03 5.93
C LYS A 116 3.20 -3.11 4.42
N ALA A 117 2.21 -2.43 3.85
CA ALA A 117 2.00 -2.31 2.42
C ALA A 117 2.46 -0.93 1.92
N PHE A 118 2.99 -0.89 0.71
CA PHE A 118 3.53 0.30 0.06
C PHE A 118 2.90 0.46 -1.31
N VAL A 119 2.74 1.71 -1.73
CA VAL A 119 2.42 2.08 -3.12
C VAL A 119 3.46 3.07 -3.63
N SER A 120 3.80 2.99 -4.91
CA SER A 120 4.72 3.90 -5.59
C SER A 120 4.25 4.20 -7.00
N ASP A 121 4.42 5.46 -7.42
CA ASP A 121 4.28 5.95 -8.80
C ASP A 121 5.59 5.79 -9.61
N GLY A 122 6.65 5.22 -9.02
CA GLY A 122 7.99 5.10 -9.59
C GLY A 122 8.99 6.17 -9.13
N GLN A 123 8.55 7.26 -8.51
CA GLN A 123 9.38 8.35 -7.97
C GLN A 123 9.17 8.53 -6.46
N LEU A 124 7.93 8.70 -6.04
CA LEU A 124 7.48 8.88 -4.67
C LEU A 124 6.71 7.65 -4.17
N LYS A 125 6.49 7.59 -2.86
CA LYS A 125 5.90 6.44 -2.17
C LYS A 125 5.03 6.87 -1.01
N ASP A 126 4.04 6.05 -0.72
CA ASP A 126 3.28 6.07 0.52
C ASP A 126 3.12 4.65 1.07
N SER A 127 2.73 4.52 2.33
CA SER A 127 2.60 3.23 2.99
C SER A 127 1.53 3.20 4.08
N THR A 128 0.94 2.04 4.29
CA THR A 128 0.03 1.75 5.40
C THR A 128 0.47 0.48 6.11
N ALA A 129 0.10 0.33 7.39
CA ALA A 129 0.40 -0.85 8.18
C ALA A 129 -0.86 -1.31 8.92
N PHE A 130 -1.01 -2.62 9.06
CA PHE A 130 -2.13 -3.25 9.74
C PHE A 130 -1.72 -4.55 10.40
N SER A 131 -2.44 -4.96 11.44
CA SER A 131 -2.23 -6.24 12.12
C SER A 131 -3.01 -7.35 11.43
N PHE A 132 -2.36 -8.51 11.27
CA PHE A 132 -2.96 -9.73 10.79
C PHE A 132 -2.73 -10.85 11.82
N THR A 133 -3.81 -11.42 12.36
CA THR A 133 -3.71 -12.46 13.40
C THR A 133 -4.05 -13.83 12.84
N VAL A 134 -3.13 -14.78 13.01
CA VAL A 134 -3.35 -16.19 12.74
C VAL A 134 -3.78 -16.88 14.03
N LEU A 135 -4.97 -17.46 14.00
CA LEU A 135 -5.58 -18.18 15.10
C LEU A 135 -5.16 -19.65 15.05
N ASN A 136 -4.84 -20.18 16.22
CA ASN A 136 -4.49 -21.58 16.40
C ASN A 136 -5.70 -22.49 16.09
N VAL A 137 -5.44 -23.64 15.48
CA VAL A 137 -6.40 -24.74 15.30
C VAL A 137 -5.96 -25.91 16.19
N GLN A 138 -6.92 -26.64 16.76
CA GLN A 138 -6.56 -27.82 17.55
C GLN A 138 -6.24 -29.00 16.64
N ASP A 139 -4.98 -29.40 16.62
CA ASP A 139 -4.54 -30.58 15.88
C ASP A 139 -4.79 -31.89 16.64
N ALA A 140 -4.96 -32.97 15.87
CA ALA A 140 -4.97 -34.32 16.40
C ALA A 140 -3.56 -34.73 16.87
N PRO A 141 -3.45 -35.61 17.89
CA PRO A 141 -2.16 -36.16 18.28
C PRO A 141 -1.53 -36.93 17.10
N TYR A 142 -0.25 -36.68 16.81
CA TYR A 142 0.50 -37.45 15.81
C TYR A 142 1.12 -38.70 16.46
N ALA A 143 1.19 -39.79 15.70
CA ALA A 143 1.85 -41.01 16.14
C ALA A 143 3.36 -40.76 16.23
N PHE A 144 3.97 -41.12 17.36
CA PHE A 144 5.41 -41.11 17.54
C PHE A 144 5.97 -42.50 17.26
N ASP A 145 6.89 -42.62 16.30
CA ASP A 145 7.59 -43.88 16.04
C ASP A 145 8.68 -44.10 17.09
N TRP A 146 8.49 -45.14 17.90
CA TRP A 146 9.49 -45.59 18.85
C TRP A 146 10.62 -46.30 18.09
N LEU A 147 11.63 -45.55 17.65
CA LEU A 147 12.83 -46.14 17.05
C LEU A 147 13.72 -46.72 18.16
N SER A 148 13.54 -48.02 18.45
CA SER A 148 14.54 -48.78 19.21
C SER A 148 15.73 -49.10 18.31
N THR A 149 16.88 -48.48 18.55
CA THR A 149 18.14 -48.89 17.89
C THR A 149 18.85 -50.04 18.63
N ALA A 150 18.20 -50.66 19.61
CA ALA A 150 18.76 -51.77 20.38
C ALA A 150 18.00 -53.08 20.08
N SER A 151 18.70 -54.05 19.49
CA SER A 151 18.33 -55.46 19.61
C SER A 151 18.58 -55.90 21.04
N ASP A 152 17.52 -55.89 21.85
CA ASP A 152 17.03 -57.05 22.62
C ASP A 152 15.97 -56.56 23.61
N SER A 153 14.74 -56.44 23.10
CA SER A 153 13.48 -56.22 23.83
C SER A 153 13.25 -54.82 24.44
N ILE A 154 12.17 -54.17 23.99
CA ILE A 154 11.48 -53.11 24.72
C ILE A 154 10.16 -53.68 25.24
N ASN A 155 9.92 -53.60 26.55
CA ASN A 155 8.62 -53.89 27.16
C ASN A 155 7.85 -52.57 27.33
N ILE A 156 6.76 -52.40 26.57
CA ILE A 156 5.82 -51.29 26.74
C ILE A 156 4.60 -51.78 27.51
N THR A 157 4.36 -51.22 28.69
CA THR A 157 3.13 -51.41 29.48
C THR A 157 2.26 -50.15 29.41
N GLN A 158 0.95 -50.26 29.70
CA GLN A 158 0.05 -49.10 29.71
C GLN A 158 0.45 -48.03 30.75
N SER A 159 1.28 -48.38 31.73
CA SER A 159 1.90 -47.44 32.67
C SER A 159 3.02 -46.58 32.07
N ASN A 160 3.55 -46.97 30.91
CA ASN A 160 4.65 -46.28 30.22
C ASN A 160 4.13 -45.33 29.13
N LEU A 161 2.81 -45.23 29.00
CA LEU A 161 2.11 -44.24 28.19
C LEU A 161 1.54 -43.19 29.14
N THR A 162 2.28 -42.11 29.37
CA THR A 162 1.73 -40.84 29.90
C THR A 162 1.95 -39.76 28.86
#